data_AF-A0A3C1VG07-F1
#
_entry.id   AF-A0A3C1VG07-F1
#
_cell.length_a   1.000
_cell.length_b   1.000
_cell.length_c   1.000
_cell.angle_alpha   90.00
_cell.angle_beta   90.00
_cell.angle_gamma   90.00
#
_symmetry.space_group_name_H-M   'P 1'
#
loop_
_entity.id
_entity.type
_entity.pdbx_description
1 polymer ?
#
loop_
_entity_poly.entity_id
_entity_poly.type
_entity_poly.pdbx_seq_one_letter_code
_entity_poly.pdbx_strand_id
1 'polypeptide(L)'
;MTDETANRLARTPDNGRPASGGDGLGSPLQTRAAFLKNWDWLAVVSINRGACERSRAQHGTNSETGAACAADWEKLRFETLTLGETLDRLRAYHRRAPFLFFNGNTFATIGRELALALFSDLHPSRKREVSSVIGHYIAGVLDRESMVGIVESLCATAEFKTGDRVKTLRGSTSGVILKILGDGRIVWQPDGTKSELTALPESLLREN
;
A
#
# COMPACT_ATOMS: atom_id res chain seq x y z
N MET A 1 -27.73 66.21 20.37
CA MET A 1 -27.78 65.33 21.55
C MET A 1 -28.85 64.28 21.25
N THR A 2 -28.51 63.26 20.44
CA THR A 2 -27.99 61.93 20.87
C THR A 2 -29.11 61.16 21.57
N ASP A 3 -29.68 60.11 20.97
CA ASP A 3 -28.95 58.86 20.82
C ASP A 3 -29.34 58.05 19.57
N GLU A 4 -28.30 57.51 18.95
CA GLU A 4 -28.31 56.61 17.81
C GLU A 4 -28.55 55.19 18.32
N THR A 5 -29.37 54.38 17.64
CA THR A 5 -29.20 52.92 17.73
C THR A 5 -29.29 52.35 16.34
N ALA A 6 -28.09 52.22 15.76
CA ALA A 6 -27.83 51.65 14.46
C ALA A 6 -28.28 50.19 14.37
N ASN A 7 -28.95 49.87 13.26
CA ASN A 7 -29.14 48.53 12.72
C ASN A 7 -27.81 47.77 12.69
N ARG A 8 -27.61 46.81 13.60
CA ARG A 8 -26.55 45.82 13.49
C ARG A 8 -26.95 44.76 12.47
N LEU A 9 -26.39 44.89 11.27
CA LEU A 9 -26.27 43.79 10.31
C LEU A 9 -25.46 42.66 10.95
N ALA A 10 -26.02 41.46 10.95
CA ALA A 10 -25.34 40.24 11.36
C ALA A 10 -24.14 40.01 10.42
N ARG A 11 -22.95 40.13 10.99
CA ARG A 11 -21.67 39.89 10.32
C ARG A 11 -21.55 38.39 10.07
N THR A 12 -21.69 37.99 8.81
CA THR A 12 -21.36 36.64 8.34
C THR A 12 -19.88 36.38 8.65
N PRO A 13 -19.50 35.24 9.26
CA PRO A 13 -18.10 34.86 9.29
C PRO A 13 -17.67 34.58 7.85
N ASP A 14 -16.70 35.36 7.40
CA ASP A 14 -15.91 35.15 6.21
C ASP A 14 -15.19 33.80 6.37
N ASN A 15 -15.83 32.72 5.92
CA ASN A 15 -15.19 31.41 5.83
C ASN A 15 -14.17 31.51 4.70
N GLY A 16 -12.96 31.86 5.12
CA GLY A 16 -11.77 31.93 4.31
C GLY A 16 -11.74 30.78 3.30
N ARG A 17 -11.70 31.19 2.05
CA ARG A 17 -11.33 30.38 0.90
C ARG A 17 -10.11 29.53 1.29
N PRO A 18 -10.15 28.19 1.21
CA PRO A 18 -8.93 27.41 1.39
C PRO A 18 -7.98 27.83 0.29
N ALA A 19 -6.82 28.34 0.69
CA ALA A 19 -5.71 28.56 -0.20
C ALA A 19 -5.37 27.22 -0.87
N SER A 20 -5.52 27.15 -2.18
CA SER A 20 -4.90 26.09 -2.99
C SER A 20 -3.40 26.13 -2.74
N GLY A 21 -2.87 25.09 -2.11
CA GLY A 21 -1.46 24.94 -1.79
C GLY A 21 -1.14 23.55 -1.29
N GLY A 22 -0.70 22.68 -2.21
CA GLY A 22 -0.09 21.37 -1.95
C GLY A 22 -0.99 20.19 -2.32
N ASP A 23 -0.67 19.50 -3.41
CA ASP A 23 -1.18 18.16 -3.75
C ASP A 23 -0.72 17.13 -2.70
N GLY A 24 -1.36 17.16 -1.54
CA GLY A 24 -1.25 16.15 -0.50
C GLY A 24 -2.39 15.16 -0.64
N LEU A 25 -2.37 14.30 -1.66
CA LEU A 25 -3.15 13.08 -1.60
C LEU A 25 -2.65 12.32 -0.37
N GLY A 26 -3.46 12.25 0.68
CA GLY A 26 -3.13 11.51 1.89
C GLY A 26 -2.70 10.09 1.53
N SER A 27 -1.79 9.52 2.32
CA SER A 27 -1.23 8.18 2.10
C SER A 27 -2.33 7.20 1.67
N PRO A 28 -2.14 6.42 0.59
CA PRO A 28 -3.17 5.51 0.08
C PRO A 28 -3.60 4.48 1.13
N LEU A 29 -2.74 4.24 2.13
CA LEU A 29 -2.99 3.37 3.27
C LEU A 29 -4.04 3.91 4.25
N GLN A 30 -4.43 5.18 4.16
CA GLN A 30 -5.43 5.81 5.04
C GLN A 30 -6.87 5.62 4.55
N THR A 31 -7.08 5.10 3.35
CA THR A 31 -8.42 4.80 2.82
C THR A 31 -9.15 3.86 3.77
N ARG A 32 -10.39 4.21 4.15
CA ARG A 32 -11.19 3.44 5.12
C ARG A 32 -12.32 2.66 4.44
N ALA A 33 -12.40 1.36 4.71
CA ALA A 33 -13.50 0.51 4.28
C ALA A 33 -13.56 -0.79 5.10
N ALA A 34 -14.66 -1.54 4.97
CA ALA A 34 -14.71 -2.94 5.38
C ALA A 34 -14.04 -3.84 4.31
N PHE A 35 -12.72 -3.76 4.22
CA PHE A 35 -11.93 -4.44 3.17
C PHE A 35 -12.10 -5.96 3.15
N LEU A 36 -12.33 -6.55 4.33
CA LEU A 36 -12.42 -8.00 4.50
C LEU A 36 -13.86 -8.53 4.38
N LYS A 37 -14.86 -7.69 4.10
CA LYS A 37 -16.30 -8.04 4.14
C LYS A 37 -16.73 -9.20 3.25
N ASN A 38 -15.91 -9.61 2.29
CA ASN A 38 -16.16 -10.69 1.34
C ASN A 38 -15.27 -11.93 1.58
N TRP A 39 -14.48 -11.94 2.66
CA TRP A 39 -13.54 -13.02 2.98
C TRP A 39 -14.01 -13.74 4.22
N ASP A 40 -14.80 -14.82 4.08
CA ASP A 40 -15.22 -15.59 5.27
C ASP A 40 -14.11 -16.50 5.72
N TRP A 41 -14.23 -17.03 6.93
CA TRP A 41 -13.20 -17.92 7.45
C TRP A 41 -12.98 -19.14 6.54
N LEU A 42 -14.03 -19.63 5.88
CA LEU A 42 -13.92 -20.74 4.91
C LEU A 42 -13.05 -20.37 3.71
N ALA A 43 -13.17 -19.15 3.18
CA ALA A 43 -12.30 -18.64 2.13
C ALA A 43 -10.84 -18.59 2.61
N VAL A 44 -10.59 -18.14 3.85
CA VAL A 44 -9.22 -18.14 4.45
C VAL A 44 -8.66 -19.56 4.52
N VAL A 45 -9.46 -20.52 5.01
CA VAL A 45 -9.09 -21.95 5.08
C VAL A 45 -8.80 -22.49 3.68
N SER A 46 -9.62 -22.14 2.68
CA SER A 46 -9.42 -22.58 1.29
C SER A 46 -8.11 -22.05 0.70
N ILE A 47 -7.74 -20.80 0.99
CA ILE A 47 -6.44 -20.24 0.58
C ILE A 47 -5.30 -21.01 1.24
N ASN A 48 -5.40 -21.29 2.55
CA ASN A 48 -4.38 -22.04 3.28
C ASN A 48 -4.22 -23.45 2.70
N ARG A 49 -5.33 -24.14 2.45
CA ARG A 49 -5.36 -25.45 1.80
C ARG A 49 -4.62 -25.45 0.48
N GLY A 50 -4.94 -24.51 -0.42
CA GLY A 50 -4.27 -24.40 -1.71
C GLY A 50 -2.76 -24.12 -1.57
N ALA A 51 -2.34 -23.36 -0.55
CA ALA A 51 -0.92 -23.15 -0.26
C ALA A 51 -0.24 -24.44 0.21
N CYS A 52 -0.87 -25.18 1.14
CA CYS A 52 -0.38 -26.48 1.61
C CYS A 52 -0.26 -27.49 0.47
N GLU A 53 -1.27 -27.59 -0.40
CA GLU A 53 -1.29 -28.52 -1.53
C GLU A 53 -0.14 -28.25 -2.52
N ARG A 54 0.06 -26.99 -2.92
CA ARG A 54 1.16 -26.59 -3.83
C ARG A 54 2.53 -26.95 -3.29
N SER A 55 2.70 -26.93 -1.97
CA SER A 55 3.97 -27.23 -1.31
C SER A 55 4.02 -28.63 -0.66
N ARG A 56 3.00 -29.47 -0.90
CA ARG A 56 2.88 -30.83 -0.33
C ARG A 56 3.02 -30.87 1.21
N ALA A 57 2.53 -29.84 1.90
CA ALA A 57 2.49 -29.83 3.37
C ALA A 57 1.14 -30.31 3.90
N GLN A 58 1.13 -30.75 5.17
CA GLN A 58 -0.10 -31.10 5.85
C GLN A 58 -0.99 -29.86 6.00
N HIS A 59 -2.22 -29.94 5.49
CA HIS A 59 -3.24 -28.95 5.80
C HIS A 59 -3.91 -29.26 7.15
N GLY A 60 -4.09 -28.25 7.98
CA GLY A 60 -4.77 -28.39 9.25
C GLY A 60 -4.81 -27.09 10.04
N THR A 61 -5.74 -27.03 10.99
CA THR A 61 -5.87 -25.93 11.95
C THR A 61 -4.98 -26.17 13.16
N ASN A 62 -4.43 -25.10 13.71
CA ASN A 62 -3.78 -25.12 15.01
C ASN A 62 -4.86 -25.27 16.10
N SER A 63 -4.74 -26.29 16.96
CA SER A 63 -5.72 -26.57 18.03
C SER A 63 -5.76 -25.50 19.11
N GLU A 64 -4.67 -24.79 19.34
CA GLU A 64 -4.56 -23.77 20.38
C GLU A 64 -5.16 -22.43 19.93
N THR A 65 -4.93 -22.04 18.67
CA THR A 65 -5.25 -20.69 18.19
C THR A 65 -6.31 -20.64 17.10
N GLY A 66 -6.55 -21.75 16.40
CA GLY A 66 -7.40 -21.79 15.19
C GLY A 66 -8.83 -21.34 15.43
N ALA A 67 -9.51 -21.92 16.44
CA ALA A 67 -10.90 -21.59 16.74
C ALA A 67 -11.06 -20.12 17.20
N ALA A 68 -10.15 -19.63 18.04
CA ALA A 68 -10.16 -18.25 18.49
C ALA A 68 -9.90 -17.26 17.34
N CYS A 69 -9.02 -17.60 16.39
CA CYS A 69 -8.80 -16.80 15.20
C CYS A 69 -10.02 -16.79 14.28
N ALA A 70 -10.68 -17.92 14.08
CA ALA A 70 -11.88 -18.01 13.25
C ALA A 70 -13.00 -17.10 13.79
N ALA A 71 -13.29 -17.18 15.09
CA ALA A 71 -14.32 -16.37 15.72
C ALA A 71 -14.01 -14.86 15.69
N ASP A 72 -12.73 -14.50 15.86
CA ASP A 72 -12.27 -13.11 15.79
C ASP A 72 -12.33 -12.58 14.34
N TRP A 73 -12.02 -13.42 13.34
CA TRP A 73 -12.06 -13.06 11.93
C TRP A 73 -13.46 -12.69 11.46
N GLU A 74 -14.46 -13.45 11.89
CA GLU A 74 -15.87 -13.19 11.54
C GLU A 74 -16.40 -11.86 12.08
N LYS A 75 -15.81 -11.34 13.17
CA LYS A 75 -16.10 -9.99 13.65
C LYS A 75 -15.33 -8.95 12.85
N LEU A 76 -14.02 -9.15 12.72
CA LEU A 76 -13.11 -8.24 12.03
C LEU A 76 -13.54 -7.95 10.59
N ARG A 77 -14.06 -8.95 9.87
CA ARG A 77 -14.39 -8.80 8.44
C ARG A 77 -15.40 -7.68 8.14
N PHE A 78 -16.21 -7.30 9.12
CA PHE A 78 -17.21 -6.24 8.99
C PHE A 78 -16.75 -4.90 9.55
N GLU A 79 -15.60 -4.84 10.21
CA GLU A 79 -15.06 -3.59 10.75
C GLU A 79 -14.58 -2.66 9.63
N THR A 80 -14.84 -1.37 9.79
CA THR A 80 -14.31 -0.33 8.90
C THR A 80 -12.99 0.19 9.43
N LEU A 81 -11.90 -0.22 8.78
CA LEU A 81 -10.52 0.12 9.13
C LEU A 81 -9.86 0.89 7.99
N THR A 82 -8.77 1.59 8.27
CA THR A 82 -7.84 2.01 7.22
C THR A 82 -7.23 0.78 6.53
N LEU A 83 -6.75 0.95 5.30
CA LEU A 83 -6.03 -0.11 4.61
C LEU A 83 -4.78 -0.53 5.41
N GLY A 84 -4.01 0.43 5.92
CA GLY A 84 -2.84 0.16 6.77
C GLY A 84 -3.20 -0.69 8.01
N GLU A 85 -4.23 -0.32 8.75
CA GLU A 85 -4.73 -1.11 9.89
C GLU A 85 -5.16 -2.52 9.45
N THR A 86 -5.81 -2.65 8.29
CA THR A 86 -6.21 -3.96 7.75
C THR A 86 -4.99 -4.85 7.49
N LEU A 87 -3.92 -4.30 6.88
CA LEU A 87 -2.67 -5.03 6.66
C LEU A 87 -2.00 -5.42 7.99
N ASP A 88 -2.04 -4.54 8.99
CA ASP A 88 -1.54 -4.81 10.34
C ASP A 88 -2.30 -5.97 11.00
N ARG A 89 -3.64 -6.04 10.82
CA ARG A 89 -4.45 -7.17 11.29
C ARG A 89 -4.09 -8.46 10.58
N LEU A 90 -3.92 -8.46 9.25
CA LEU A 90 -3.48 -9.65 8.50
C LEU A 90 -2.12 -10.16 8.99
N ARG A 91 -1.17 -9.26 9.27
CA ARG A 91 0.12 -9.61 9.88
C ARG A 91 -0.03 -10.20 11.28
N ALA A 92 -0.95 -9.67 12.09
CA ALA A 92 -1.24 -10.22 13.42
C ALA A 92 -1.78 -11.66 13.35
N TYR A 93 -2.64 -11.98 12.37
CA TYR A 93 -3.09 -13.35 12.15
C TYR A 93 -1.96 -14.29 11.73
N HIS A 94 -1.04 -13.84 10.88
CA HIS A 94 0.17 -14.60 10.59
C HIS A 94 0.92 -14.94 11.89
N ARG A 95 1.12 -13.97 12.79
CA ARG A 95 1.83 -14.18 14.06
C ARG A 95 1.09 -15.11 15.03
N ARG A 96 -0.25 -15.10 15.03
CA ARG A 96 -1.08 -15.99 15.86
C ARG A 96 -1.13 -17.44 15.36
N ALA A 97 -0.70 -17.67 14.13
CA ALA A 97 -0.55 -18.99 13.52
C ALA A 97 -1.78 -19.92 13.64
N PRO A 98 -2.96 -19.55 13.10
CA PRO A 98 -4.18 -20.37 13.17
C PRO A 98 -4.13 -21.69 12.41
N PHE A 99 -3.17 -21.87 11.51
CA PHE A 99 -2.95 -23.08 10.72
C PHE A 99 -1.63 -23.75 11.10
N LEU A 100 -1.50 -25.04 10.82
CA LEU A 100 -0.26 -25.79 11.07
C LEU A 100 0.91 -25.24 10.23
N PHE A 101 0.64 -24.87 8.98
CA PHE A 101 1.65 -24.38 8.04
C PHE A 101 1.13 -23.18 7.23
N PHE A 102 2.05 -22.44 6.62
CA PHE A 102 1.78 -21.39 5.63
C PHE A 102 0.86 -20.24 6.10
N ASN A 103 0.84 -19.93 7.39
CA ASN A 103 0.11 -18.79 7.94
C ASN A 103 0.46 -17.48 7.23
N GLY A 104 1.76 -17.17 7.10
CA GLY A 104 2.23 -15.97 6.40
C GLY A 104 1.75 -15.91 4.94
N ASN A 105 1.89 -17.00 4.18
CA ASN A 105 1.42 -17.08 2.79
C ASN A 105 -0.09 -16.92 2.66
N THR A 106 -0.85 -17.45 3.61
CA THR A 106 -2.32 -17.38 3.62
C THR A 106 -2.78 -15.93 3.70
N PHE A 107 -2.37 -15.22 4.75
CA PHE A 107 -2.79 -13.83 4.95
C PHE A 107 -2.14 -12.87 3.95
N ALA A 108 -0.90 -13.15 3.51
CA ALA A 108 -0.27 -12.38 2.46
C ALA A 108 -0.97 -12.53 1.11
N THR A 109 -1.61 -13.68 0.83
CA THR A 109 -2.44 -13.84 -0.38
C THR A 109 -3.64 -12.89 -0.35
N ILE A 110 -4.35 -12.79 0.77
CA ILE A 110 -5.46 -11.84 0.94
C ILE A 110 -4.98 -10.40 0.74
N GLY A 111 -3.86 -10.03 1.37
CA GLY A 111 -3.27 -8.69 1.20
C GLY A 111 -2.87 -8.38 -0.24
N ARG A 112 -2.34 -9.37 -0.97
CA ARG A 112 -2.01 -9.24 -2.40
C ARG A 112 -3.24 -8.99 -3.27
N GLU A 113 -4.32 -9.73 -3.04
CA GLU A 113 -5.58 -9.55 -3.78
C GLU A 113 -6.21 -8.18 -3.49
N LEU A 114 -6.20 -7.74 -2.22
CA LEU A 114 -6.62 -6.38 -1.86
C LEU A 114 -5.78 -5.34 -2.60
N ALA A 115 -4.46 -5.51 -2.66
CA ALA A 115 -3.58 -4.59 -3.37
C ALA A 115 -3.89 -4.54 -4.88
N LEU A 116 -4.08 -5.69 -5.51
CA LEU A 116 -4.38 -5.76 -6.94
C LEU A 116 -5.72 -5.08 -7.29
N ALA A 117 -6.70 -5.15 -6.40
CA ALA A 117 -8.00 -4.49 -6.56
C ALA A 117 -7.94 -2.98 -6.30
N LEU A 118 -7.33 -2.57 -5.17
CA LEU A 118 -7.36 -1.19 -4.70
C LEU A 118 -6.42 -0.26 -5.47
N PHE A 119 -5.32 -0.78 -5.99
CA PHE A 119 -4.34 -0.01 -6.77
C PHE A 119 -4.50 -0.25 -8.27
N SER A 120 -5.74 -0.48 -8.73
CA SER A 120 -6.04 -0.84 -10.12
C SER A 120 -5.67 0.25 -11.13
N ASP A 121 -5.67 1.52 -10.71
CA ASP A 121 -5.30 2.67 -11.53
C ASP A 121 -3.78 2.84 -11.71
N LEU A 122 -2.95 2.12 -10.94
CA LEU A 122 -1.50 2.15 -11.13
C LEU A 122 -1.08 1.38 -12.38
N HIS A 123 0.02 1.84 -12.99
CA HIS A 123 0.69 1.08 -14.05
C HIS A 123 0.96 -0.38 -13.60
N PRO A 124 0.76 -1.40 -14.47
CA PRO A 124 0.84 -2.82 -14.08
C PRO A 124 2.10 -3.21 -13.32
N SER A 125 3.27 -2.66 -13.69
CA SER A 125 4.54 -2.93 -12.98
C SER A 125 4.52 -2.42 -11.54
N ARG A 126 4.00 -1.21 -11.31
CA ARG A 126 3.89 -0.62 -9.97
C ARG A 126 2.86 -1.35 -9.12
N LYS A 127 1.70 -1.67 -9.70
CA LYS A 127 0.66 -2.48 -9.04
C LYS A 127 1.19 -3.84 -8.56
N ARG A 128 1.97 -4.53 -9.40
CA ARG A 128 2.63 -5.80 -9.03
C ARG A 128 3.62 -5.61 -7.88
N GLU A 129 4.39 -4.53 -7.89
CA GLU A 129 5.34 -4.26 -6.81
C GLU A 129 4.64 -3.90 -5.50
N VAL A 130 3.56 -3.10 -5.52
CA VAL A 130 2.73 -2.84 -4.33
C VAL A 130 2.19 -4.14 -3.74
N SER A 131 1.66 -5.04 -4.58
CA SER A 131 1.20 -6.36 -4.16
C SER A 131 2.32 -7.19 -3.52
N SER A 132 3.52 -7.21 -4.12
CA SER A 132 4.72 -7.86 -3.60
C SER A 132 5.11 -7.33 -2.20
N VAL A 133 5.23 -6.01 -2.07
CA VAL A 133 5.62 -5.30 -0.84
C VAL A 133 4.63 -5.56 0.30
N ILE A 134 3.33 -5.46 0.04
CA ILE A 134 2.27 -5.78 1.01
C ILE A 134 2.35 -7.25 1.44
N GLY A 135 2.56 -8.15 0.48
CA GLY A 135 2.73 -9.57 0.77
C GLY A 135 3.93 -9.86 1.67
N HIS A 136 5.08 -9.22 1.41
CA HIS A 136 6.28 -9.35 2.24
C HIS A 136 6.08 -8.79 3.65
N TYR A 137 5.38 -7.66 3.77
CA TYR A 137 5.04 -7.09 5.08
C TYR A 137 4.21 -8.04 5.94
N ILE A 138 3.11 -8.58 5.38
CA ILE A 138 2.22 -9.49 6.11
C ILE A 138 2.94 -10.79 6.48
N ALA A 139 3.74 -11.33 5.56
CA ALA A 139 4.55 -12.52 5.80
C ALA A 139 5.72 -12.29 6.78
N GLY A 140 5.91 -11.06 7.29
CA GLY A 140 6.92 -10.74 8.29
C GLY A 140 8.34 -10.55 7.74
N VAL A 141 8.50 -10.44 6.42
CA VAL A 141 9.79 -10.23 5.74
C VAL A 141 10.18 -8.75 5.74
N LEU A 142 9.19 -7.86 5.63
CA LEU A 142 9.39 -6.40 5.60
C LEU A 142 8.81 -5.75 6.85
N ASP A 143 9.44 -4.71 7.40
CA ASP A 143 8.88 -3.92 8.49
C ASP A 143 7.82 -2.92 8.00
N ARG A 144 7.11 -2.30 8.94
CA ARG A 144 5.97 -1.43 8.64
C ARG A 144 6.38 -0.11 8.02
N GLU A 145 7.46 0.50 8.50
CA GLU A 145 7.92 1.80 8.02
C GLU A 145 8.42 1.68 6.58
N SER A 146 9.23 0.66 6.30
CA SER A 146 9.67 0.35 4.94
C SER A 146 8.50 0.06 4.00
N MET A 147 7.50 -0.71 4.46
CA MET A 147 6.30 -1.00 3.66
C MET A 147 5.56 0.29 3.28
N VAL A 148 5.31 1.17 4.25
CA VAL A 148 4.63 2.45 4.03
C VAL A 148 5.38 3.30 3.02
N GLY A 149 6.69 3.52 3.25
CA GLY A 149 7.50 4.36 2.38
C GLY A 149 7.58 3.84 0.94
N ILE A 150 7.69 2.52 0.76
CA ILE A 150 7.72 1.92 -0.58
C ILE A 150 6.35 2.04 -1.28
N VAL A 151 5.25 1.75 -0.60
CA VAL A 151 3.90 1.87 -1.18
C VAL A 151 3.60 3.32 -1.57
N GLU A 152 3.93 4.28 -0.71
CA GLU A 152 3.77 5.71 -1.01
C GLU A 152 4.61 6.14 -2.20
N SER A 153 5.88 5.72 -2.26
CA SER A 153 6.76 5.99 -3.41
C SER A 153 6.23 5.39 -4.71
N LEU A 154 5.67 4.18 -4.68
CA LEU A 154 5.06 3.53 -5.83
C LEU A 154 3.78 4.23 -6.31
N CYS A 155 3.05 4.89 -5.41
CA CYS A 155 1.83 5.63 -5.73
C CYS A 155 2.10 7.09 -6.13
N ALA A 156 3.28 7.62 -5.82
CA ALA A 156 3.67 8.96 -6.20
C ALA A 156 3.74 9.13 -7.73
N THR A 157 3.37 10.31 -8.21
CA THR A 157 3.42 10.67 -9.63
C THR A 157 4.86 10.59 -10.14
N ALA A 158 5.03 10.08 -11.37
CA ALA A 158 6.32 9.90 -12.01
C ALA A 158 6.78 11.17 -12.76
N GLU A 159 6.64 12.34 -12.14
CA GLU A 159 7.07 13.61 -12.73
C GLU A 159 8.56 13.85 -12.48
N PHE A 160 9.40 13.25 -13.31
CA PHE A 160 10.85 13.36 -13.19
C PHE A 160 11.42 14.61 -13.85
N LYS A 161 12.60 15.02 -13.37
CA LYS A 161 13.43 16.08 -13.96
C LYS A 161 14.86 15.58 -14.16
N THR A 162 15.56 16.19 -15.10
CA THR A 162 17.01 15.97 -15.24
C THR A 162 17.72 16.33 -13.93
N GLY A 163 18.65 15.47 -13.49
CA GLY A 163 19.37 15.59 -12.23
C GLY A 163 18.69 14.89 -11.05
N ASP A 164 17.45 14.43 -11.19
CA ASP A 164 16.80 13.67 -10.12
C ASP A 164 17.54 12.36 -9.83
N ARG A 165 17.67 12.05 -8.54
CA ARG A 165 18.10 10.75 -8.05
C ARG A 165 16.95 9.75 -8.18
N VAL A 166 17.26 8.60 -8.76
CA VAL A 166 16.29 7.54 -9.03
C VAL A 166 16.84 6.18 -8.69
N LYS A 167 15.93 5.25 -8.44
CA LYS A 167 16.22 3.82 -8.31
C LYS A 167 15.20 2.98 -9.04
N THR A 168 15.56 1.74 -9.35
CA THR A 168 14.61 0.75 -9.87
C THR A 168 13.51 0.48 -8.85
N LEU A 169 12.35 -0.04 -9.29
CA LEU A 169 11.20 -0.30 -8.39
C LEU A 169 11.55 -1.19 -7.18
N ARG A 170 12.51 -2.12 -7.34
CA ARG A 170 12.99 -3.00 -6.27
C ARG A 170 14.15 -2.41 -5.45
N GLY A 171 14.61 -1.21 -5.80
CA GLY A 171 15.72 -0.53 -5.14
C GLY A 171 17.10 -1.16 -5.35
N SER A 172 17.25 -2.12 -6.27
CA SER A 172 18.53 -2.84 -6.48
C SER A 172 19.59 -2.02 -7.22
N THR A 173 19.20 -0.88 -7.79
CA THR A 173 20.08 -0.04 -8.61
C THR A 173 19.60 1.39 -8.50
N SER A 174 20.50 2.28 -8.07
CA SER A 174 20.29 3.72 -7.99
C SER A 174 21.12 4.44 -9.07
N GLY A 175 20.78 5.69 -9.35
CA GLY A 175 21.42 6.50 -10.38
C GLY A 175 20.81 7.89 -10.51
N VAL A 176 21.20 8.59 -11.58
CA VAL A 176 20.74 9.96 -11.85
C VAL A 176 20.14 10.08 -13.24
N ILE A 177 19.05 10.84 -13.38
CA ILE A 177 18.46 11.15 -14.68
C ILE A 177 19.35 12.13 -15.43
N LEU A 178 19.73 11.77 -16.66
CA LEU A 178 20.54 12.60 -17.54
C LEU A 178 19.68 13.42 -18.52
N LYS A 179 18.61 12.82 -19.04
CA LYS A 179 17.71 13.48 -19.99
C LYS A 179 16.34 12.80 -20.03
N ILE A 180 15.33 13.57 -20.41
CA ILE A 180 13.98 13.09 -20.72
C ILE A 180 13.78 13.26 -22.23
N LEU A 181 13.44 12.17 -22.90
CA LEU A 181 13.22 12.14 -24.34
C LEU A 181 11.84 12.75 -24.67
N GLY A 182 11.66 13.23 -25.90
CA GLY A 182 10.40 13.86 -26.34
C GLY A 182 9.18 12.93 -26.33
N ASP A 183 9.40 11.63 -26.23
CA ASP A 183 8.35 10.60 -26.07
C ASP A 183 8.10 10.21 -24.60
N GLY A 184 8.69 10.93 -23.65
CA GLY A 184 8.54 10.71 -22.21
C GLY A 184 9.47 9.66 -21.60
N ARG A 185 10.27 8.93 -22.39
CA ARG A 185 11.25 7.99 -21.85
C ARG A 185 12.39 8.72 -21.14
N ILE A 186 12.94 8.07 -20.12
CA ILE A 186 13.99 8.62 -19.27
C ILE A 186 15.30 7.93 -19.61
N VAL A 187 16.34 8.72 -19.85
CA VAL A 187 17.71 8.23 -19.87
C VAL A 187 18.40 8.60 -18.58
N TRP A 188 18.94 7.59 -17.91
CA TRP A 188 19.57 7.72 -16.60
C TRP A 188 20.86 6.90 -16.55
N GLN A 189 21.75 7.28 -15.64
CA GLN A 189 23.04 6.63 -15.44
C GLN A 189 23.05 5.95 -14.06
N PRO A 190 23.17 4.60 -14.01
CA PRO A 190 23.36 3.88 -12.77
C PRO A 190 24.68 4.23 -12.09
N ASP A 191 24.65 4.30 -10.76
CA ASP A 191 25.83 4.54 -9.95
C ASP A 191 26.93 3.50 -10.21
N GLY A 192 28.19 3.94 -10.18
CA GLY A 192 29.34 3.07 -10.43
C GLY A 192 29.51 2.64 -11.89
N THR A 193 28.66 3.12 -12.80
CA THR A 193 28.77 2.84 -14.24
C THR A 193 28.89 4.12 -15.05
N LYS A 194 29.51 4.04 -16.24
CA LYS A 194 29.47 5.11 -17.23
C LYS A 194 28.37 4.89 -18.28
N SER A 195 27.66 3.76 -18.21
CA SER A 195 26.64 3.38 -19.17
C SER A 195 25.33 4.14 -18.95
N GLU A 196 24.67 4.49 -20.03
CA GLU A 196 23.32 5.08 -20.00
C GLU A 196 22.28 3.98 -20.19
N LEU A 197 21.20 4.02 -19.41
CA LEU A 197 20.04 3.16 -19.57
C LEU A 197 18.82 4.00 -19.95
N THR A 198 17.96 3.45 -20.80
CA THR A 198 16.65 4.04 -21.12
C THR A 198 15.54 3.26 -20.44
N ALA A 199 14.63 3.95 -19.76
CA ALA A 199 13.50 3.35 -19.06
C ALA A 199 12.22 4.18 -19.25
N LEU A 200 11.08 3.56 -19.00
CA LEU A 200 9.81 4.27 -18.81
C LEU A 200 9.77 4.90 -17.41
N PRO A 201 9.20 6.11 -17.22
CA PRO A 201 9.05 6.75 -15.92
C PRO A 201 8.46 5.84 -14.85
N GLU A 202 7.48 5.02 -15.22
CA GLU A 202 6.76 4.15 -14.31
C GLU A 202 7.63 3.01 -13.75
N SER A 203 8.82 2.77 -14.33
CA SER A 203 9.78 1.73 -13.92
C SER A 203 10.83 2.22 -12.92
N LEU A 204 10.81 3.51 -12.57
CA LEU A 204 11.72 4.14 -11.63
C LEU A 204 10.96 4.77 -10.46
N LEU A 205 11.65 4.89 -9.33
CA LEU A 205 11.24 5.60 -8.12
C LEU A 205 12.21 6.74 -7.86
N ARG A 206 11.70 7.88 -7.40
CA ARG A 206 12.56 8.97 -6.91
C ARG A 206 13.23 8.55 -5.60
N GLU A 207 14.51 8.86 -5.47
CA GLU A 207 15.29 8.67 -4.25
C GLU A 207 15.42 10.05 -3.57
N ASN A 208 15.05 10.11 -2.28
CA ASN A 208 15.14 11.33 -1.46
C ASN A 208 16.56 11.53 -0.94
#